data_AF-W7V1W4-F1
#
_entry.id   AF-W7V1W4-F1
#
_cell.length_a   1.000
_cell.length_b   1.000
_cell.length_c   1.000
_cell.angle_alpha   90.00
_cell.angle_beta   90.00
_cell.angle_gamma   90.00
#
_symmetry.space_group_name_H-M   'P 1'
#
loop_
_entity.id
_entity.type
_entity.pdbx_description
1 polymer ?
#
loop_
_entity_poly.entity_id
_entity_poly.type
_entity_poly.pdbx_seq_one_letter_code
_entity_poly.pdbx_strand_id
1 'polypeptide(L)'
;MKKIFSVITAAVMISAMFSCGAKDRTKSVNNLNDWQKEVLAAEGLPTEADQLTDSQLRSIQRIYEMITYLNEKYDEEFIYGGYLEPAANQTETLYAYPRLLGADYGRNTVTVRATKDGFTDDYSDRSIVDYAERMANDFMKDYFKSDQVIAFFSVNACDIEKNEVVDGDFQWKLGVSDIIFVNEDICNTDQVEEFAVNYAKWLYEHELDGRHRINVVKDYDVNNMDYGNIREYYESEDYIGFYSFAFNSNKNKVYQDEFLSTRNENEYNIEVFFSKYN
;
A
#
# COMPACT_ATOMS: atom_id res chain seq x y z
N MET A 1 27.43 14.57 12.05
CA MET A 1 26.45 13.50 11.80
C MET A 1 26.02 13.60 10.35
N LYS A 2 26.36 12.60 9.53
CA LYS A 2 26.03 12.57 8.10
C LYS A 2 24.55 12.24 7.97
N LYS A 3 23.75 13.17 7.42
CA LYS A 3 22.38 12.88 6.99
C LYS A 3 22.49 11.91 5.82
N ILE A 4 22.11 10.65 6.04
CA ILE A 4 22.00 9.65 4.98
C ILE A 4 20.73 10.01 4.23
N PHE A 5 20.86 10.73 3.13
CA PHE A 5 19.78 10.88 2.16
C PHE A 5 19.69 9.55 1.42
N SER A 6 18.63 8.77 1.68
CA SER A 6 18.27 7.67 0.79
C SER A 6 17.96 8.28 -0.57
N VAL A 7 18.83 7.98 -1.53
CA VAL A 7 18.70 8.31 -2.94
C VAL A 7 17.63 7.37 -3.54
N ILE A 8 16.96 7.85 -4.62
CA ILE A 8 16.05 7.16 -5.56
C ILE A 8 14.57 7.42 -5.23
N THR A 9 13.75 8.10 -6.06
CA THR A 9 13.69 8.15 -7.54
C THR A 9 13.41 9.58 -8.01
N ALA A 10 14.20 10.09 -8.96
CA ALA A 10 13.93 11.36 -9.62
C ALA A 10 12.64 11.28 -10.44
N ALA A 11 11.59 11.99 -10.01
CA ALA A 11 10.47 12.33 -10.88
C ALA A 11 10.88 13.56 -11.68
N VAL A 12 11.51 13.30 -12.83
CA VAL A 12 11.98 14.26 -13.82
C VAL A 12 10.97 15.41 -14.00
N MET A 13 11.27 16.58 -13.39
CA MET A 13 10.65 17.88 -13.70
C MET A 13 11.10 18.37 -15.10
N ILE A 14 11.03 17.51 -16.12
CA ILE A 14 11.34 17.86 -17.51
C ILE A 14 10.17 17.40 -18.38
N SER A 15 9.13 18.21 -18.43
CA SER A 15 8.23 18.25 -19.57
C SER A 15 7.89 19.70 -19.91
N ALA A 16 8.76 20.31 -20.72
CA ALA A 16 8.38 21.48 -21.50
C ALA A 16 7.34 21.05 -22.55
N MET A 17 6.05 21.01 -22.18
CA MET A 17 4.96 20.94 -23.13
C MET A 17 4.02 22.13 -22.93
N PHE A 18 3.96 22.96 -23.97
CA PHE A 18 3.18 24.19 -24.06
C PHE A 18 1.69 23.92 -23.80
N SER A 19 1.23 24.20 -22.58
CA SER A 19 -0.19 24.42 -22.32
C SER A 19 -0.49 25.92 -22.40
N CYS A 20 -0.92 26.35 -23.59
CA CYS A 20 -1.54 27.67 -23.76
C CYS A 20 -2.87 27.69 -23.00
N GLY A 21 -2.91 28.32 -21.82
CA GLY A 21 -4.18 28.72 -21.21
C GLY A 21 -4.27 28.59 -19.70
N ALA A 22 -3.40 29.27 -18.94
CA ALA A 22 -3.70 29.63 -17.55
C ALA A 22 -3.32 31.09 -17.34
N LYS A 23 -4.31 31.98 -17.42
CA LYS A 23 -4.15 33.39 -17.04
C LYS A 23 -4.04 33.48 -15.51
N ASP A 24 -3.00 34.17 -15.07
CA ASP A 24 -2.87 34.87 -13.80
C ASP A 24 -3.24 34.13 -12.51
N ARG A 25 -2.28 33.35 -11.99
CA ARG A 25 -2.05 33.21 -10.55
C ARG A 25 -0.56 33.25 -10.18
N THR A 26 0.27 33.99 -10.90
CA THR A 26 1.65 34.31 -10.46
C THR A 26 1.60 35.49 -9.50
N LYS A 27 1.09 35.28 -8.28
CA LYS A 27 1.39 36.20 -7.19
C LYS A 27 2.84 35.95 -6.78
N SER A 28 3.75 36.82 -7.23
CA SER A 28 4.85 37.40 -6.44
C SER A 28 5.29 36.58 -5.21
N VAL A 29 5.93 35.43 -5.41
CA VAL A 29 6.75 34.79 -4.36
C VAL A 29 8.19 34.84 -4.85
N ASN A 30 8.88 35.94 -4.57
CA ASN A 30 10.31 36.05 -4.85
C ASN A 30 11.15 35.23 -3.86
N ASN A 31 10.55 34.72 -2.79
CA ASN A 31 11.27 34.04 -1.70
C ASN A 31 10.71 32.62 -1.51
N LEU A 32 11.46 31.63 -1.98
CA LEU A 32 11.23 30.21 -1.66
C LEU A 32 11.56 29.95 -0.19
N ASN A 33 10.75 29.14 0.49
CA ASN A 33 11.05 28.71 1.85
C ASN A 33 12.14 27.63 1.87
N ASP A 34 12.69 27.32 3.05
CA ASP A 34 13.80 26.38 3.18
C ASP A 34 13.44 24.98 2.66
N TRP A 35 12.22 24.49 2.91
CA TRP A 35 11.76 23.20 2.41
C TRP A 35 11.73 23.14 0.88
N GLN A 36 11.20 24.19 0.24
CA GLN A 36 11.16 24.29 -1.23
C GLN A 36 12.58 24.31 -1.82
N LYS A 37 13.51 25.03 -1.17
CA LYS A 37 14.92 25.06 -1.57
C LYS A 37 15.58 23.69 -1.42
N GLU A 38 15.29 22.96 -0.36
CA GLU A 38 15.79 21.59 -0.15
C GLU A 38 15.31 20.63 -1.25
N VAL A 39 14.03 20.67 -1.62
CA VAL A 39 13.47 19.83 -2.70
C VAL A 39 14.09 20.20 -4.05
N LEU A 40 14.21 21.49 -4.38
CA LEU A 40 14.84 21.94 -5.62
C LEU A 40 16.30 21.50 -5.70
N ALA A 41 17.06 21.62 -4.60
CA ALA A 41 18.44 21.18 -4.56
C ALA A 41 18.60 19.66 -4.73
N ALA A 42 17.68 18.87 -4.16
CA ALA A 42 17.66 17.41 -4.32
C ALA A 42 17.41 16.99 -5.78
N GLU A 43 16.60 17.75 -6.52
CA GLU A 43 16.33 17.57 -7.95
C GLU A 43 17.41 18.23 -8.86
N GLY A 44 18.45 18.83 -8.29
CA GLY A 44 19.51 19.51 -9.04
C GLY A 44 19.07 20.82 -9.73
N LEU A 45 18.01 21.45 -9.23
CA LEU A 45 17.46 22.70 -9.73
C LEU A 45 17.97 23.93 -8.96
N PRO A 46 17.90 25.14 -9.55
CA PRO A 46 18.22 26.38 -8.85
C PRO A 46 17.34 26.60 -7.61
N THR A 47 17.92 27.12 -6.53
CA THR A 47 17.21 27.39 -5.27
C THR A 47 16.75 28.84 -5.12
N GLU A 48 17.05 29.69 -6.11
CA GLU A 48 16.62 31.08 -6.17
C GLU A 48 15.47 31.22 -7.19
N ALA A 49 14.39 31.88 -6.78
CA ALA A 49 13.15 31.93 -7.56
C ALA A 49 13.32 32.57 -8.95
N ASP A 50 14.23 33.53 -9.09
CA ASP A 50 14.51 34.24 -10.34
C ASP A 50 15.32 33.40 -11.35
N GLN A 51 15.89 32.29 -10.91
CA GLN A 51 16.62 31.33 -11.75
C GLN A 51 15.73 30.16 -12.22
N LEU A 52 14.52 30.05 -11.68
CA LEU A 52 13.55 29.04 -12.10
C LEU A 52 12.75 29.53 -13.31
N THR A 53 12.37 28.59 -14.18
CA THR A 53 11.32 28.84 -15.16
C THR A 53 9.98 29.04 -14.46
N ASP A 54 9.05 29.74 -15.10
CA ASP A 54 7.70 29.90 -14.56
C ASP A 54 7.01 28.57 -14.25
N SER A 55 7.32 27.51 -15.01
CA SER A 55 6.76 26.17 -14.74
C SER A 55 7.33 25.58 -13.45
N GLN A 56 8.65 25.59 -13.30
CA GLN A 56 9.31 25.09 -12.08
C GLN A 56 8.86 25.85 -10.84
N LEU A 57 8.73 27.18 -10.93
CA LEU A 57 8.24 28.00 -9.83
C LEU A 57 6.79 27.65 -9.45
N ARG A 58 5.91 27.43 -10.43
CA ARG A 58 4.54 26.97 -10.15
C ARG A 58 4.53 25.58 -9.54
N SER A 59 5.31 24.64 -10.08
CA SER A 59 5.33 23.26 -9.63
C SER A 59 5.82 23.15 -8.18
N ILE A 60 6.90 23.85 -7.80
CA ILE A 60 7.38 23.83 -6.40
C ILE A 60 6.40 24.49 -5.41
N GLN A 61 5.61 25.46 -5.86
CA GLN A 61 4.53 26.03 -5.05
C GLN A 61 3.40 25.02 -4.85
N ARG A 62 2.94 24.38 -5.92
CA ARG A 62 1.88 23.37 -5.86
C ARG A 62 2.28 22.14 -5.06
N ILE A 63 3.50 21.65 -5.23
CA ILE A 63 4.07 20.56 -4.45
C ILE A 63 4.04 20.91 -2.95
N TYR A 64 4.44 22.15 -2.58
CA TYR A 64 4.41 22.60 -1.19
C TYR A 64 2.98 22.66 -0.63
N GLU A 65 2.00 23.14 -1.40
CA GLU A 65 0.58 23.13 -1.00
C GLU A 65 0.07 21.70 -0.74
N MET A 66 0.38 20.77 -1.65
CA MET A 66 -0.10 19.38 -1.57
C MET A 66 0.56 18.59 -0.42
N ILE A 67 1.84 18.82 -0.12
CA ILE A 67 2.49 18.15 1.00
C ILE A 67 2.08 18.75 2.35
N THR A 68 1.85 20.07 2.40
CA THR A 68 1.33 20.74 3.60
C THR A 68 -0.05 20.21 3.96
N TYR A 69 -0.91 19.99 2.95
CA TYR A 69 -2.20 19.33 3.12
C TYR A 69 -2.09 17.98 3.84
N LEU A 70 -1.16 17.10 3.43
CA LEU A 70 -0.94 15.83 4.11
C LEU A 70 -0.46 16.03 5.54
N ASN A 71 0.54 16.89 5.73
CA ASN A 71 1.13 17.13 7.04
C ASN A 71 0.10 17.64 8.06
N GLU A 72 -0.74 18.59 7.64
CA GLU A 72 -1.79 19.16 8.48
C GLU A 72 -2.94 18.17 8.74
N LYS A 73 -3.32 17.38 7.73
CA LYS A 73 -4.44 16.43 7.84
C LYS A 73 -4.13 15.29 8.81
N TYR A 74 -2.90 14.79 8.82
CA TYR A 74 -2.50 13.60 9.59
C TYR A 74 -1.61 13.91 10.82
N ASP A 75 -1.25 15.18 11.05
CA ASP A 75 -0.29 15.58 12.10
C ASP A 75 1.02 14.76 12.04
N GLU A 76 1.48 14.48 10.80
CA GLU A 76 2.64 13.66 10.50
C GLU A 76 3.50 14.33 9.42
N GLU A 77 4.82 14.13 9.42
CA GLU A 77 5.67 14.70 8.38
C GLU A 77 5.83 13.76 7.19
N PHE A 78 5.46 14.23 6.00
CA PHE A 78 5.65 13.53 4.73
C PHE A 78 6.88 14.02 3.96
N ILE A 79 7.51 13.10 3.25
CA ILE A 79 8.65 13.32 2.37
C ILE A 79 8.20 13.31 0.92
N TYR A 80 8.70 14.26 0.13
CA TYR A 80 8.49 14.31 -1.31
C TYR A 80 9.05 13.05 -2.00
N GLY A 81 8.20 12.36 -2.77
CA GLY A 81 8.57 11.17 -3.57
C GLY A 81 8.40 11.36 -5.08
N GLY A 82 7.71 12.40 -5.54
CA GLY A 82 7.56 12.72 -6.96
C GLY A 82 6.34 13.61 -7.25
N TYR A 83 6.25 14.15 -8.47
CA TYR A 83 5.12 15.00 -8.88
C TYR A 83 4.80 14.85 -10.37
N LEU A 84 3.51 14.86 -10.67
CA LEU A 84 2.98 14.87 -12.03
C LEU A 84 2.21 16.17 -12.25
N GLU A 85 2.72 17.01 -13.16
CA GLU A 85 2.07 18.25 -13.57
C GLU A 85 0.70 17.99 -14.23
N PRO A 86 -0.28 18.91 -14.10
CA PRO A 86 -1.55 18.79 -14.80
C PRO A 86 -1.38 18.89 -16.32
N ALA A 87 -2.03 17.99 -17.06
CA ALA A 87 -2.15 18.04 -18.52
C ALA A 87 -3.57 17.66 -18.97
N ALA A 88 -3.87 17.74 -20.27
CA ALA A 88 -5.23 17.56 -20.81
C ALA A 88 -5.93 16.25 -20.38
N ASN A 89 -5.16 15.21 -20.10
CA ASN A 89 -5.60 13.90 -19.65
C ASN A 89 -4.86 13.41 -18.38
N GLN A 90 -4.22 14.32 -17.66
CA GLN A 90 -3.42 14.01 -16.47
C GLN A 90 -3.85 14.91 -15.31
N THR A 91 -4.42 14.30 -14.27
CA THR A 91 -4.70 14.99 -13.01
C THR A 91 -3.38 15.26 -12.30
N GLU A 92 -3.21 16.49 -11.84
CA GLU A 92 -2.08 16.87 -10.99
C GLU A 92 -2.00 15.95 -9.77
N THR A 93 -0.83 15.36 -9.58
CA THR A 93 -0.62 14.30 -8.57
C THR A 93 0.71 14.50 -7.87
N LEU A 94 0.72 14.47 -6.54
CA LEU A 94 1.91 14.39 -5.70
C LEU A 94 2.06 12.95 -5.21
N TYR A 95 3.29 12.45 -5.24
CA TYR A 95 3.69 11.23 -4.54
C TYR A 95 4.53 11.63 -3.32
N ALA A 96 4.19 11.09 -2.16
CA ALA A 96 4.90 11.33 -0.91
C ALA A 96 4.95 10.05 -0.07
N TYR A 97 5.72 10.05 1.02
CA TYR A 97 5.69 8.95 2.00
C TYR A 97 5.96 9.47 3.40
N PRO A 98 5.42 8.84 4.46
CA PRO A 98 5.65 9.28 5.84
C PRO A 98 7.13 9.17 6.22
N ARG A 99 7.71 10.22 6.83
CA ARG A 99 9.15 10.28 7.16
C ARG A 99 9.57 9.10 8.03
N LEU A 100 8.75 8.73 9.01
CA LEU A 100 9.08 7.68 9.98
C LEU A 100 9.10 6.28 9.35
N LEU A 101 8.32 6.08 8.30
CA LEU A 101 8.17 4.78 7.64
C LEU A 101 9.09 4.65 6.41
N GLY A 102 9.48 5.77 5.81
CA GLY A 102 10.20 5.76 4.54
C GLY A 102 9.32 5.23 3.39
N ALA A 103 9.86 5.13 2.18
CA ALA A 103 9.09 4.69 1.01
C ALA A 103 8.75 3.18 1.02
N ASP A 104 9.55 2.36 1.70
CA ASP A 104 9.40 0.89 1.82
C ASP A 104 9.04 0.20 0.50
N TYR A 105 9.94 0.23 -0.49
CA TYR A 105 9.72 -0.32 -1.84
C TYR A 105 8.45 0.22 -2.54
N GLY A 106 8.01 1.42 -2.17
CA GLY A 106 6.81 2.07 -2.69
C GLY A 106 5.55 1.77 -1.89
N ARG A 107 5.59 0.84 -0.93
CA ARG A 107 4.45 0.43 -0.09
C ARG A 107 3.83 1.59 0.69
N ASN A 108 4.66 2.50 1.19
CA ASN A 108 4.20 3.64 1.97
C ASN A 108 4.00 4.89 1.10
N THR A 109 3.94 4.73 -0.23
CA THR A 109 3.71 5.87 -1.13
C THR A 109 2.25 6.28 -1.04
N VAL A 110 2.06 7.56 -0.73
CA VAL A 110 0.78 8.26 -0.74
C VAL A 110 0.66 9.05 -2.03
N THR A 111 -0.50 8.93 -2.66
CA THR A 111 -0.91 9.68 -3.84
C THR A 111 -1.88 10.77 -3.44
N VAL A 112 -1.47 12.03 -3.55
CA VAL A 112 -2.39 13.18 -3.41
C VAL A 112 -2.79 13.65 -4.79
N ARG A 113 -4.09 13.81 -5.06
CA ARG A 113 -4.64 14.28 -6.34
C ARG A 113 -5.37 15.59 -6.16
N ALA A 114 -5.15 16.51 -7.10
CA ALA A 114 -5.92 17.76 -7.14
C ALA A 114 -7.36 17.51 -7.62
N THR A 115 -8.31 18.17 -6.96
CA THR A 115 -9.73 18.18 -7.32
C THR A 115 -10.20 19.62 -7.55
N LYS A 116 -11.49 19.81 -7.88
CA LYS A 116 -12.07 21.15 -8.03
C LYS A 116 -12.09 21.93 -6.72
N ASP A 117 -12.21 21.23 -5.60
CA ASP A 117 -12.47 21.80 -4.28
C ASP A 117 -11.28 21.67 -3.31
N GLY A 118 -10.13 21.17 -3.78
CA GLY A 118 -8.92 21.00 -2.97
C GLY A 118 -8.11 19.78 -3.38
N PHE A 119 -7.82 18.92 -2.40
CA PHE A 119 -7.02 17.72 -2.56
C PHE A 119 -7.72 16.49 -1.96
N THR A 120 -7.44 15.33 -2.53
CA THR A 120 -7.78 14.01 -1.97
C THR A 120 -6.53 13.16 -1.97
N ASP A 121 -6.38 12.30 -0.99
CA ASP A 121 -5.28 11.34 -0.91
C ASP A 121 -5.78 9.91 -0.66
N ASP A 122 -4.90 8.95 -0.86
CA ASP A 122 -5.11 7.53 -0.58
C ASP A 122 -4.38 7.05 0.69
N TYR A 123 -3.95 7.98 1.58
CA TYR A 123 -3.27 7.59 2.81
C TYR A 123 -4.26 6.96 3.79
N SER A 124 -4.22 5.64 3.85
CA SER A 124 -4.68 4.85 4.98
C SER A 124 -3.72 5.07 6.15
N ASP A 125 -4.21 5.35 7.37
CA ASP A 125 -3.37 5.42 8.56
C ASP A 125 -2.59 4.10 8.67
N ARG A 126 -1.29 4.16 8.37
CA ARG A 126 -0.45 2.97 8.25
C ARG A 126 -0.42 2.19 9.56
N SER A 127 -0.60 2.86 10.70
CA SER A 127 -0.63 2.20 12.00
C SER A 127 -1.81 1.24 12.17
N ILE A 128 -2.92 1.47 11.45
CA ILE A 128 -4.07 0.56 11.40
C ILE A 128 -3.72 -0.68 10.57
N VAL A 129 -3.10 -0.48 9.40
CA VAL A 129 -2.71 -1.56 8.49
C VAL A 129 -1.62 -2.44 9.13
N ASP A 130 -0.62 -1.82 9.77
CA ASP A 130 0.43 -2.53 10.53
C ASP A 130 -0.15 -3.33 11.69
N TYR A 131 -1.20 -2.81 12.32
CA TYR A 131 -1.89 -3.53 13.37
C TYR A 131 -2.61 -4.78 12.83
N ALA A 132 -3.37 -4.64 11.74
CA ALA A 132 -4.06 -5.76 11.10
C ALA A 132 -3.08 -6.84 10.60
N GLU A 133 -2.01 -6.45 9.91
CA GLU A 133 -1.00 -7.38 9.39
C GLU A 133 -0.28 -8.13 10.51
N ARG A 134 0.06 -7.45 11.61
CA ARG A 134 0.66 -8.09 12.78
C ARG A 134 -0.30 -9.09 13.40
N MET A 135 -1.58 -8.73 13.57
CA MET A 135 -2.58 -9.63 14.11
C MET A 135 -2.76 -10.89 13.25
N ALA A 136 -2.79 -10.74 11.93
CA ALA A 136 -2.88 -11.88 11.01
C ALA A 136 -1.63 -12.78 11.08
N ASN A 137 -0.43 -12.18 11.10
CA ASN A 137 0.83 -12.91 11.31
C ASN A 137 0.86 -13.66 12.65
N ASP A 138 0.43 -13.02 13.73
CA ASP A 138 0.33 -13.64 15.06
C ASP A 138 -0.67 -14.82 15.04
N PHE A 139 -1.85 -14.65 14.42
CA PHE A 139 -2.82 -15.74 14.25
C PHE A 139 -2.24 -16.93 13.51
N MET A 140 -1.56 -16.73 12.37
CA MET A 140 -1.03 -17.83 11.57
C MET A 140 0.09 -18.57 12.32
N LYS A 141 0.99 -17.83 12.97
CA LYS A 141 2.04 -18.43 13.80
C LYS A 141 1.47 -19.24 14.95
N ASP A 142 0.39 -18.76 15.55
CA ASP A 142 -0.33 -19.50 16.59
C ASP A 142 -1.10 -20.71 16.05
N TYR A 143 -1.68 -20.63 14.85
CA TYR A 143 -2.37 -21.74 14.21
C TYR A 143 -1.40 -22.89 13.92
N PHE A 144 -0.25 -22.59 13.31
CA PHE A 144 0.75 -23.60 12.93
C PHE A 144 1.75 -23.95 14.05
N LYS A 145 1.82 -23.15 15.11
CA LYS A 145 2.88 -23.22 16.14
C LYS A 145 4.27 -23.17 15.52
N SER A 146 4.44 -22.30 14.52
CA SER A 146 5.66 -22.20 13.71
C SER A 146 5.80 -20.79 13.12
N ASP A 147 7.05 -20.33 12.99
CA ASP A 147 7.41 -19.12 12.24
C ASP A 147 7.59 -19.38 10.74
N GLN A 148 7.28 -20.58 10.24
CA GLN A 148 7.39 -20.93 8.81
C GLN A 148 6.17 -20.49 7.98
N VAL A 149 5.56 -19.36 8.39
CA VAL A 149 4.44 -18.70 7.71
C VAL A 149 4.58 -17.19 7.84
N ILE A 150 4.22 -16.45 6.78
CA ILE A 150 4.23 -14.98 6.78
C ILE A 150 3.15 -14.44 5.83
N ALA A 151 2.50 -13.34 6.22
CA ALA A 151 1.59 -12.56 5.38
C ALA A 151 2.14 -11.18 5.08
N PHE A 152 1.90 -10.76 3.84
CA PHE A 152 2.19 -9.42 3.33
C PHE A 152 0.88 -8.77 2.88
N PHE A 153 0.51 -7.67 3.54
CA PHE A 153 -0.73 -6.96 3.28
C PHE A 153 -0.57 -5.92 2.16
N SER A 154 -1.58 -5.82 1.29
CA SER A 154 -1.80 -4.72 0.35
C SER A 154 -3.15 -4.07 0.63
N VAL A 155 -3.18 -2.76 0.84
CA VAL A 155 -4.42 -2.03 1.16
C VAL A 155 -5.21 -1.77 -0.12
N ASN A 156 -6.46 -2.22 -0.14
CA ASN A 156 -7.40 -1.96 -1.22
C ASN A 156 -8.27 -0.72 -0.91
N ALA A 157 -8.68 -0.57 0.35
CA ALA A 157 -9.47 0.55 0.87
C ALA A 157 -9.30 0.69 2.38
N CYS A 158 -9.36 1.91 2.92
CA CYS A 158 -9.29 2.16 4.36
C CYS A 158 -10.14 3.38 4.71
N ASP A 159 -11.36 3.13 5.18
CA ASP A 159 -12.34 4.15 5.57
C ASP A 159 -12.53 4.20 7.10
N ILE A 160 -11.59 3.63 7.85
CA ILE A 160 -11.60 3.55 9.32
C ILE A 160 -10.57 4.50 9.94
N GLU A 161 -10.98 5.20 10.99
CA GLU A 161 -10.09 5.99 11.83
C GLU A 161 -9.49 5.13 12.97
N LYS A 162 -8.30 5.49 13.43
CA LYS A 162 -7.58 4.72 14.46
C LYS A 162 -8.35 4.51 15.76
N ASN A 163 -9.16 5.49 16.15
CA ASN A 163 -9.99 5.45 17.36
C ASN A 163 -11.26 4.56 17.19
N GLU A 164 -11.61 4.18 15.96
CA GLU A 164 -12.74 3.30 15.66
C GLU A 164 -12.34 1.82 15.74
N VAL A 165 -11.04 1.50 15.66
CA VAL A 165 -10.53 0.14 15.83
C VAL A 165 -10.56 -0.23 17.31
N VAL A 166 -11.44 -1.15 17.69
CA VAL A 166 -11.61 -1.63 19.07
C VAL A 166 -11.34 -3.12 19.11
N ASP A 167 -10.36 -3.55 19.90
CA ASP A 167 -10.00 -4.98 20.07
C ASP A 167 -9.75 -5.74 18.75
N GLY A 168 -9.30 -5.03 17.70
CA GLY A 168 -9.06 -5.61 16.37
C GLY A 168 -10.31 -5.80 15.51
N ASP A 169 -11.42 -5.15 15.86
CA ASP A 169 -12.59 -5.00 14.98
C ASP A 169 -12.36 -3.86 13.99
N PHE A 170 -12.40 -4.17 12.70
CA PHE A 170 -12.17 -3.23 11.59
C PHE A 170 -13.47 -2.80 10.87
N GLN A 171 -14.64 -3.24 11.36
CA GLN A 171 -15.96 -2.79 10.91
C GLN A 171 -16.23 -2.94 9.39
N TRP A 172 -15.53 -3.84 8.69
CA TRP A 172 -15.53 -3.96 7.23
C TRP A 172 -15.07 -2.70 6.49
N LYS A 173 -14.42 -1.76 7.20
CA LYS A 173 -13.91 -0.49 6.67
C LYS A 173 -12.44 -0.56 6.28
N LEU A 174 -11.76 -1.66 6.57
CA LEU A 174 -10.42 -1.96 6.09
C LEU A 174 -10.48 -3.13 5.09
N GLY A 175 -10.23 -2.82 3.82
CA GLY A 175 -10.08 -3.79 2.76
C GLY A 175 -8.61 -4.07 2.49
N VAL A 176 -8.16 -5.30 2.72
CA VAL A 176 -6.77 -5.76 2.54
C VAL A 176 -6.71 -7.02 1.70
N SER A 177 -5.74 -7.07 0.81
CA SER A 177 -5.38 -8.27 0.07
C SER A 177 -4.05 -8.79 0.54
N ASP A 178 -4.02 -10.07 0.89
CA ASP A 178 -2.87 -10.65 1.55
C ASP A 178 -2.20 -11.66 0.63
N ILE A 179 -0.88 -11.57 0.56
CA ILE A 179 -0.02 -12.59 -0.01
C ILE A 179 0.60 -13.33 1.16
N ILE A 180 0.22 -14.59 1.31
CA ILE A 180 0.68 -15.47 2.38
C ILE A 180 1.62 -16.49 1.78
N PHE A 181 2.76 -16.73 2.43
CA PHE A 181 3.66 -17.83 2.11
C PHE A 181 3.72 -18.77 3.30
N VAL A 182 3.58 -20.07 3.03
CA VAL A 182 3.67 -21.14 4.03
C VAL A 182 4.51 -22.28 3.46
N ASN A 183 5.43 -22.81 4.27
CA ASN A 183 6.18 -23.98 3.85
C ASN A 183 5.32 -25.25 3.89
N GLU A 184 5.54 -26.13 2.92
CA GLU A 184 4.85 -27.42 2.77
C GLU A 184 5.03 -28.34 3.99
N ASP A 185 6.12 -28.18 4.74
CA ASP A 185 6.41 -28.98 5.94
C ASP A 185 5.40 -28.76 7.08
N ILE A 186 4.79 -27.58 7.14
CA ILE A 186 3.74 -27.24 8.12
C ILE A 186 2.33 -27.15 7.51
N CYS A 187 2.22 -26.92 6.20
CA CYS A 187 0.94 -26.86 5.50
C CYS A 187 1.09 -27.28 4.04
N ASN A 188 0.74 -28.53 3.73
CA ASN A 188 0.79 -29.04 2.36
C ASN A 188 -0.51 -28.76 1.57
N THR A 189 -0.54 -29.19 0.31
CA THR A 189 -1.68 -28.97 -0.60
C THR A 189 -2.99 -29.59 -0.14
N ASP A 190 -2.96 -30.62 0.72
CA ASP A 190 -4.16 -31.25 1.26
C ASP A 190 -4.69 -30.53 2.51
N GLN A 191 -3.85 -29.73 3.17
CA GLN A 191 -4.15 -29.02 4.41
C GLN A 191 -4.47 -27.54 4.20
N VAL A 192 -4.03 -26.96 3.07
CA VAL A 192 -4.16 -25.52 2.82
C VAL A 192 -5.61 -25.04 2.80
N GLU A 193 -6.57 -25.88 2.37
CA GLU A 193 -7.99 -25.53 2.41
C GLU A 193 -8.51 -25.42 3.85
N GLU A 194 -8.11 -26.32 4.74
CA GLU A 194 -8.48 -26.25 6.16
C GLU A 194 -7.94 -24.98 6.81
N PHE A 195 -6.67 -24.65 6.53
CA PHE A 195 -6.08 -23.40 6.98
C PHE A 195 -6.84 -22.19 6.42
N ALA A 196 -7.14 -22.17 5.11
CA ALA A 196 -7.88 -21.09 4.48
C ALA A 196 -9.27 -20.89 5.09
N VAL A 197 -9.98 -21.97 5.43
CA VAL A 197 -11.29 -21.90 6.11
C VAL A 197 -11.15 -21.28 7.51
N ASN A 198 -10.14 -21.68 8.28
CA ASN A 198 -9.92 -21.13 9.62
C ASN A 198 -9.46 -19.66 9.58
N TYR A 199 -8.62 -19.31 8.61
CA TYR A 199 -8.22 -17.92 8.40
C TYR A 199 -9.38 -17.05 7.94
N ALA A 200 -10.27 -17.57 7.08
CA ALA A 200 -11.49 -16.87 6.69
C ALA A 200 -12.42 -16.61 7.88
N LYS A 201 -12.56 -17.54 8.82
CA LYS A 201 -13.31 -17.30 10.06
C LYS A 201 -12.69 -16.17 10.88
N TRP A 202 -11.37 -16.22 11.05
CA TRP A 202 -10.63 -15.19 11.78
C TRP A 202 -10.80 -13.79 11.15
N LEU A 203 -10.67 -13.69 9.82
CA LEU A 203 -10.91 -12.44 9.08
C LEU A 203 -12.34 -11.95 9.27
N TYR A 204 -13.32 -12.86 9.29
CA TYR A 204 -14.72 -12.52 9.49
C TYR A 204 -15.02 -12.05 10.92
N GLU A 205 -14.39 -12.66 11.93
CA GLU A 205 -14.47 -12.24 13.33
C GLU A 205 -13.88 -10.84 13.56
N HIS A 206 -12.88 -10.46 12.77
CA HIS A 206 -12.25 -9.13 12.79
C HIS A 206 -12.84 -8.15 11.77
N GLU A 207 -13.86 -8.56 11.02
CA GLU A 207 -14.52 -7.74 10.00
C GLU A 207 -13.53 -7.16 8.96
N LEU A 208 -12.58 -7.97 8.49
CA LEU A 208 -11.60 -7.63 7.46
C LEU A 208 -12.04 -8.14 6.08
N ASP A 209 -12.05 -7.27 5.07
CA ASP A 209 -12.44 -7.63 3.70
C ASP A 209 -11.24 -7.75 2.76
N GLY A 210 -11.41 -8.52 1.68
CA GLY A 210 -10.53 -8.50 0.53
C GLY A 210 -10.28 -9.87 -0.09
N ARG A 211 -9.15 -9.99 -0.78
CA ARG A 211 -8.72 -11.23 -1.46
C ARG A 211 -7.41 -11.71 -0.87
N HIS A 212 -7.43 -12.94 -0.37
CA HIS A 212 -6.30 -13.55 0.31
C HIS A 212 -5.77 -14.69 -0.55
N ARG A 213 -4.44 -14.77 -0.70
CA ARG A 213 -3.76 -15.81 -1.48
C ARG A 213 -2.71 -16.48 -0.62
N ILE A 214 -2.90 -17.77 -0.40
CA ILE A 214 -2.00 -18.64 0.35
C ILE A 214 -1.16 -19.42 -0.65
N ASN A 215 0.14 -19.16 -0.65
CA ASN A 215 1.11 -19.84 -1.50
C ASN A 215 1.80 -20.92 -0.69
N VAL A 216 1.76 -22.15 -1.20
CA VAL A 216 2.50 -23.27 -0.62
C VAL A 216 3.84 -23.35 -1.35
N VAL A 217 4.92 -23.33 -0.59
CA VAL A 217 6.29 -23.35 -1.10
C VAL A 217 7.13 -24.39 -0.38
N LYS A 218 8.25 -24.79 -0.99
CA LYS A 218 9.14 -25.81 -0.44
C LYS A 218 10.50 -25.22 -0.07
N ASP A 219 11.08 -25.68 1.04
CA ASP A 219 12.46 -25.42 1.43
C ASP A 219 12.86 -23.93 1.48
N TYR A 220 11.92 -23.03 1.82
CA TYR A 220 12.19 -21.60 1.93
C TYR A 220 12.36 -21.12 3.36
N ASP A 221 13.28 -20.17 3.57
CA ASP A 221 13.24 -19.36 4.78
C ASP A 221 12.27 -18.21 4.58
N VAL A 222 10.99 -18.47 4.87
CA VAL A 222 9.93 -17.46 4.72
C VAL A 222 10.14 -16.24 5.61
N ASN A 223 10.97 -16.33 6.66
CA ASN A 223 11.27 -15.20 7.55
C ASN A 223 12.25 -14.20 6.92
N ASN A 224 12.95 -14.57 5.84
CA ASN A 224 13.78 -13.66 5.06
C ASN A 224 13.03 -13.05 3.86
N MET A 225 11.73 -13.36 3.71
CA MET A 225 10.88 -12.70 2.74
C MET A 225 10.58 -11.27 3.19
N ASP A 226 10.61 -10.35 2.23
CA ASP A 226 10.18 -8.97 2.40
C ASP A 226 9.47 -8.47 1.14
N TYR A 227 8.88 -7.28 1.21
CA TYR A 227 8.17 -6.67 0.09
C TYR A 227 9.03 -6.47 -1.17
N GLY A 228 10.36 -6.38 -1.01
CA GLY A 228 11.31 -6.21 -2.11
C GLY A 228 11.57 -7.50 -2.88
N ASN A 229 11.50 -8.67 -2.23
CA ASN A 229 11.85 -9.96 -2.83
C ASN A 229 10.67 -10.93 -3.02
N ILE A 230 9.48 -10.68 -2.44
CA ILE A 230 8.34 -11.61 -2.50
C ILE A 230 7.96 -12.09 -3.91
N ARG A 231 8.23 -11.29 -4.95
CA ARG A 231 7.94 -11.67 -6.35
C ARG A 231 8.81 -12.83 -6.85
N GLU A 232 10.03 -12.93 -6.36
CA GLU A 232 11.01 -13.94 -6.80
C GLU A 232 10.54 -15.37 -6.46
N TYR A 233 9.76 -15.51 -5.39
CA TYR A 233 9.29 -16.82 -4.91
C TYR A 233 8.22 -17.45 -5.81
N TYR A 234 7.46 -16.64 -6.57
CA TYR A 234 6.48 -17.15 -7.53
C TYR A 234 7.11 -17.83 -8.75
N GLU A 235 8.34 -17.45 -9.10
CA GLU A 235 9.04 -17.91 -10.30
C GLU A 235 9.98 -19.08 -10.01
N SER A 236 9.99 -19.56 -8.77
CA SER A 236 10.92 -20.59 -8.33
C SER A 236 10.43 -22.01 -8.62
N GLU A 237 11.39 -22.94 -8.77
CA GLU A 237 11.10 -24.37 -8.92
C GLU A 237 10.47 -24.99 -7.66
N ASP A 238 10.66 -24.34 -6.52
CA ASP A 238 10.14 -24.75 -5.21
C ASP A 238 8.75 -24.16 -4.91
N TYR A 239 8.14 -23.45 -5.86
CA TYR A 239 6.75 -23.02 -5.79
C TYR A 239 5.80 -24.18 -6.13
N ILE A 240 4.94 -24.57 -5.18
CA ILE A 240 4.02 -25.70 -5.38
C ILE A 240 2.71 -25.23 -6.00
N GLY A 241 2.14 -24.14 -5.47
CA GLY A 241 0.85 -23.65 -5.92
C GLY A 241 0.19 -22.67 -4.96
N PHE A 242 -1.09 -22.38 -5.18
CA PHE A 242 -1.85 -21.51 -4.29
C PHE A 242 -3.29 -21.95 -4.06
N TYR A 243 -3.82 -21.51 -2.92
CA TYR A 243 -5.23 -21.44 -2.61
C TYR A 243 -5.59 -19.97 -2.33
N SER A 244 -6.67 -19.47 -2.92
CA SER A 244 -7.12 -18.09 -2.75
C SER A 244 -8.61 -18.07 -2.42
N PHE A 245 -9.00 -17.11 -1.58
CA PHE A 245 -10.40 -16.83 -1.32
C PHE A 245 -10.66 -15.34 -1.14
N ALA A 246 -11.93 -14.96 -1.27
CA ALA A 246 -12.41 -13.61 -1.00
C ALA A 246 -13.89 -13.66 -0.58
N PHE A 247 -14.32 -12.72 0.27
CA PHE A 247 -15.73 -12.54 0.54
C PHE A 247 -16.41 -11.80 -0.62
N ASN A 248 -17.69 -12.09 -0.86
CA ASN A 248 -18.48 -11.24 -1.74
C ASN A 248 -18.82 -9.90 -1.05
N SER A 249 -19.38 -8.94 -1.81
CA SER A 249 -19.69 -7.61 -1.27
C SER A 249 -20.62 -7.65 -0.05
N ASN A 250 -21.53 -8.63 0.01
CA ASN A 250 -22.47 -8.80 1.12
C ASN A 250 -21.94 -9.66 2.28
N LYS A 251 -20.69 -10.14 2.20
CA LYS A 251 -20.04 -10.98 3.21
C LYS A 251 -20.81 -12.26 3.57
N ASN A 252 -21.65 -12.75 2.66
CA ASN A 252 -22.47 -13.94 2.87
C ASN A 252 -22.05 -15.11 1.97
N LYS A 253 -21.06 -14.89 1.10
CA LYS A 253 -20.46 -15.91 0.25
C LYS A 253 -18.96 -15.78 0.20
N VAL A 254 -18.31 -16.90 -0.09
CA VAL A 254 -16.87 -17.01 -0.30
C VAL A 254 -16.62 -17.45 -1.73
N TYR A 255 -15.87 -16.63 -2.47
CA TYR A 255 -15.26 -17.00 -3.74
C TYR A 255 -13.93 -17.67 -3.46
N GLN A 256 -13.66 -18.78 -4.14
CA GLN A 256 -12.46 -19.57 -3.97
C GLN A 256 -11.84 -19.88 -5.33
N ASP A 257 -10.52 -19.76 -5.43
CA ASP A 257 -9.72 -20.08 -6.62
C ASP A 257 -8.43 -20.77 -6.18
N GLU A 258 -8.02 -21.82 -6.86
CA GLU A 258 -6.79 -22.55 -6.53
C GLU A 258 -6.03 -22.99 -7.78
N PHE A 259 -4.73 -23.17 -7.60
CA PHE A 259 -3.85 -23.83 -8.56
C PHE A 259 -2.86 -24.69 -7.78
N LEU A 260 -3.32 -25.87 -7.34
CA LEU A 260 -2.51 -26.86 -6.63
C LEU A 260 -2.32 -28.12 -7.50
N SER A 261 -3.41 -28.61 -8.08
CA SER A 261 -3.39 -29.75 -9.02
C SER A 261 -4.06 -29.40 -10.36
N THR A 262 -5.23 -28.77 -10.28
CA THR A 262 -5.96 -28.19 -11.41
C THR A 262 -6.53 -26.84 -11.01
N ARG A 263 -6.73 -25.94 -11.97
CA ARG A 263 -7.37 -24.67 -11.67
C ARG A 263 -8.87 -24.88 -11.44
N ASN A 264 -9.33 -24.56 -10.23
CA ASN A 264 -10.72 -24.68 -9.82
C ASN A 264 -11.21 -23.34 -9.29
N GLU A 265 -12.43 -22.93 -9.67
CA GLU A 265 -13.09 -21.73 -9.15
C GLU A 265 -14.45 -22.14 -8.60
N ASN A 266 -14.72 -21.78 -7.34
CA ASN A 266 -15.94 -22.17 -6.62
C ASN A 266 -16.55 -20.97 -5.89
N GLU A 267 -17.86 -21.06 -5.64
CA GLU A 267 -18.61 -20.11 -4.82
C GLU A 267 -19.40 -20.88 -3.76
N TYR A 268 -19.21 -20.51 -2.49
CA TYR A 268 -19.90 -21.14 -1.37
C TYR A 268 -20.70 -20.10 -0.59
N ASN A 269 -21.86 -20.50 -0.05
CA ASN A 269 -22.47 -19.74 1.04
C ASN A 269 -21.52 -19.78 2.25
N ILE A 270 -21.43 -18.68 2.99
CA ILE A 270 -20.44 -18.53 4.08
C ILE A 270 -20.59 -19.61 5.15
N GLU A 271 -21.82 -19.97 5.53
CA GLU A 271 -22.09 -21.03 6.52
C GLU A 271 -21.60 -22.40 6.03
N VAL A 272 -21.72 -22.68 4.73
CA VAL A 272 -21.23 -23.91 4.12
C VAL A 272 -19.71 -23.93 4.10
N PHE A 273 -19.08 -22.80 3.77
CA PHE A 273 -17.63 -22.69 3.78
C PHE A 273 -17.05 -22.88 5.19
N PHE A 274 -17.61 -22.22 6.19
CA PHE A 274 -17.15 -22.29 7.58
C PHE A 274 -17.37 -23.66 8.24
N SER A 275 -18.29 -24.47 7.73
CA SER A 275 -18.58 -25.82 8.27
C SER A 275 -17.74 -26.93 7.65
N LYS A 276 -16.89 -26.67 6.65
CA LYS A 276 -16.08 -27.70 5.98
C LYS A 276 -15.19 -28.52 6.93
N TYR A 277 -14.70 -27.91 8.02
CA TYR A 277 -13.74 -28.50 8.97
C TYR A 277 -14.14 -28.28 10.43
N ASN A 278 -15.46 -28.22 10.71
CA ASN A 278 -16.02 -28.15 12.06
C ASN A 278 -16.44 -29.52 12.59
#